data_AF-A0A641RLK6-F1
#
_entry.id   AF-A0A641RLK6-F1
#
_cell.length_a   1.000
_cell.length_b   1.000
_cell.length_c   1.000
_cell.angle_alpha   90.00
_cell.angle_beta   90.00
_cell.angle_gamma   90.00
#
_symmetry.space_group_name_H-M   'P 1'
#
loop_
_entity.id
_entity.type
_entity.pdbx_description
1 polymer ?
#
loop_
_entity_poly.entity_id
_entity_poly.type
_entity_poly.pdbx_seq_one_letter_code
_entity_poly.pdbx_strand_id
1 'polypeptide(L)' 'CIGCHLCAKNCPADAISGLVRKPHVIAPDKCIKCGMCMARCKFNAILVC' A
#
# COMPACT_ATOMS: atom_id res chain seq x y z
N CYS A 1 8.89 1.41 4.35
CA CYS A 1 8.52 0.61 3.16
C CYS A 1 9.78 0.37 2.34
N ILE A 2 10.06 -0.86 1.90
CA ILE A 2 11.25 -1.15 1.05
C ILE A 2 10.99 -0.97 -0.46
N GLY A 3 9.79 -0.52 -0.83
CA GLY A 3 9.40 -0.33 -2.22
C GLY A 3 9.16 -1.65 -2.97
N CYS A 4 8.68 -2.69 -2.30
CA CYS A 4 8.42 -4.01 -2.89
C CYS A 4 7.15 -4.06 -3.77
N HIS A 5 6.33 -3.01 -3.77
CA HIS A 5 5.12 -2.85 -4.60
C HIS A 5 4.02 -3.93 -4.41
N LEU A 6 4.22 -4.87 -3.48
CA LEU A 6 3.26 -5.91 -3.12
C LEU A 6 1.95 -5.36 -2.58
N CYS A 7 2.01 -4.25 -1.82
CA CYS A 7 0.84 -3.59 -1.28
C CYS A 7 -0.08 -3.05 -2.38
N ALA A 8 0.48 -2.42 -3.42
CA ALA A 8 -0.29 -1.90 -4.56
C ALA A 8 -0.95 -3.02 -5.35
N LYS A 9 -0.21 -4.11 -5.63
CA LYS A 9 -0.75 -5.28 -6.35
C LYS A 9 -1.92 -5.97 -5.66
N ASN A 10 -2.00 -5.87 -4.33
CA ASN A 10 -3.09 -6.45 -3.53
C ASN A 10 -4.18 -5.42 -3.19
N CYS A 11 -4.05 -4.17 -3.64
CA CYS A 11 -5.04 -3.15 -3.36
C CYS A 11 -6.20 -3.29 -4.36
N PRO A 12 -7.43 -3.63 -3.93
CA PRO A 12 -8.56 -3.82 -4.83
C PRO A 12 -9.05 -2.51 -5.43
N ALA A 13 -8.77 -1.38 -4.76
CA ALA A 13 -9.14 -0.05 -5.20
C ALA A 13 -7.99 0.68 -5.93
N ASP A 14 -6.87 -0.01 -6.14
CA ASP A 14 -5.66 0.56 -6.77
C ASP A 14 -5.27 1.93 -6.16
N ALA A 15 -5.41 2.02 -4.84
CA ALA A 15 -5.24 3.27 -4.09
C ALA A 15 -3.77 3.57 -3.76
N ILE A 16 -2.83 2.70 -4.15
CA ILE A 16 -1.43 2.79 -3.72
C ILE A 16 -0.55 3.09 -4.91
N SER A 17 0.00 4.30 -4.94
CA SER A 17 0.91 4.76 -5.99
C SER A 17 2.33 4.84 -5.45
N GLY A 18 3.30 4.30 -6.18
CA GLY A 18 4.70 4.41 -5.79
C GLY A 18 5.62 3.55 -6.63
N LEU A 19 6.83 4.06 -6.85
CA LEU A 19 7.86 3.39 -7.63
C LEU A 19 8.54 2.28 -6.83
N VAL A 20 9.08 1.29 -7.55
CA VAL A 20 9.92 0.24 -6.96
C VAL A 20 11.12 0.89 -6.27
N ARG A 21 11.49 0.40 -5.09
CA ARG A 21 12.53 0.99 -4.20
C ARG A 21 12.25 2.42 -3.68
N LYS A 22 11.05 2.97 -3.87
CA LYS A 22 10.61 4.22 -3.23
C LYS A 22 9.47 3.96 -2.23
N PRO A 23 9.27 4.85 -1.25
CA PRO A 23 8.10 4.79 -0.39
C PRO A 23 6.82 4.91 -1.21
N HIS A 24 5.89 3.98 -0.98
CA HIS A 24 4.56 3.98 -1.57
C HIS A 24 3.67 4.98 -0.84
N VAL A 25 2.87 5.73 -1.61
CA VAL A 25 1.89 6.70 -1.13
C VAL A 25 0.50 6.12 -1.31
N ILE A 26 -0.33 6.22 -0.28
CA ILE A 26 -1.72 5.75 -0.30
C ILE A 26 -2.60 6.97 -0.54
N ALA A 27 -3.45 6.89 -1.56
CA ALA A 27 -4.46 7.88 -1.87
C ALA A 27 -5.71 7.60 -1.02
N PRO A 28 -6.01 8.42 0.00
CA PRO A 28 -7.16 8.21 0.87
C PRO A 28 -8.49 8.28 0.10
N ASP A 29 -8.53 9.07 -0.98
CA ASP A 29 -9.73 9.24 -1.81
C ASP A 29 -10.17 7.95 -2.52
N LYS A 30 -9.20 7.07 -2.85
CA LYS A 30 -9.46 5.76 -3.45
C LYS A 30 -9.46 4.64 -2.41
N CYS A 31 -8.99 4.90 -1.19
CA CYS A 31 -8.84 3.85 -0.20
C CYS A 31 -10.20 3.48 0.41
N ILE A 32 -10.65 2.25 0.15
CA ILE A 32 -11.85 1.68 0.77
C ILE A 32 -11.60 1.12 2.19
N LYS A 33 -10.44 1.43 2.79
CA LYS A 33 -10.02 0.97 4.14
C LYS A 33 -10.14 -0.55 4.36
N CYS A 34 -9.85 -1.34 3.32
CA CYS A 34 -9.92 -2.80 3.38
C CYS A 34 -8.83 -3.46 4.25
N GLY A 35 -7.76 -2.76 4.60
CA GLY A 35 -6.67 -3.28 5.45
C GLY A 35 -5.78 -4.36 4.83
N MET A 36 -6.05 -4.81 3.60
CA MET A 36 -5.27 -5.86 2.92
C MET A 36 -3.80 -5.50 2.72
N CYS A 37 -3.52 -4.22 2.44
CA CYS A 37 -2.17 -3.74 2.23
C CYS A 37 -1.32 -3.88 3.51
N MET A 38 -1.87 -3.59 4.69
CA MET A 38 -1.23 -3.82 5.98
C MET A 38 -1.02 -5.32 6.25
N ALA A 39 -2.05 -6.14 6.04
CA ALA A 39 -1.98 -7.58 6.27
C ALA A 39 -0.92 -8.29 5.40
N ARG A 40 -0.73 -7.82 4.16
CA ARG A 40 0.31 -8.35 3.24
C ARG A 40 1.70 -7.76 3.50
N CYS A 41 1.80 -6.64 4.22
CA CYS A 41 3.08 -5.98 4.43
C CYS A 41 3.86 -6.67 5.56
N LYS A 42 4.79 -7.57 5.21
CA LYS A 42 5.69 -8.22 6.19
C LYS A 42 6.52 -7.26 7.03
N PHE A 43 6.70 -6.03 6.56
CA PHE A 43 7.50 -4.99 7.23
C PHE A 43 6.64 -4.05 8.08
N ASN A 44 5.31 -4.25 8.14
CA ASN A 44 4.37 -3.33 8.79
C ASN A 44 4.64 -1.86 8.44
N ALA A 45 5.03 -1.63 7.18
CA ALA A 45 5.51 -0.33 6.73
C ALA A 45 4.39 0.64 6.33
N ILE A 46 3.14 0.27 6.61
CA ILE A 46 1.94 1.01 6.26
C ILE A 46 1.29 1.39 7.58
N LEU A 47 1.30 2.68 7.87
CA LEU A 47 0.83 3.25 9.15
C LEU A 47 -0.56 3.89 9.01
N VAL A 48 -1.02 4.17 7.79
CA VAL A 48 -2.26 4.88 7.49
C VAL A 48 -2.94 4.26 6.28
N CYS A 49 -4.27 4.08 6.36
CA CYS A 49 -5.15 3.61 5.30
C CYS A 49 -6.43 4.47 5.29
#